data_AF-A0A1C5IHW9-F1
#
_entry.id   AF-A0A1C5IHW9-F1
#
_cell.length_a   1.000
_cell.length_b   1.000
_cell.length_c   1.000
_cell.angle_alpha   90.00
_cell.angle_beta   90.00
_cell.angle_gamma   90.00
#
_symmetry.space_group_name_H-M   'P 1'
#
loop_
_entity.id
_entity.type
_entity.pdbx_description
1 polymer ?
#
loop_
_entity_poly.entity_id
_entity_poly.type
_entity_poly.pdbx_seq_one_letter_code
_entity_poly.pdbx_strand_id
1 'polypeptide(L)'
;MSVAVCADVGSTYTKVAVVDLDGGRLVAAASAPTTVGTDVLHGLDAAVAAATAGLDAAGAPWYVCSSAGGGLRLAVVGYEPLVTAQAGRRVGLSAGANVVHVAAGRLGAAELAALRAARPDVVLLVGGTDGGDAEVLTHNATRLAKARWRVPVVLAGNADARVELCDLLAAAKVPVTAAENVLPRIGVLAPASARAAIREVFLRHVIGGKRLSRGGRFAALVRAATPDAVLTGVEVLADSLGGDLVVVDVGGATTDVYSVLTPDERDTGPGREVAGTLWRARTVEGDLGMRWSAPGVVRAAVEERLLDPAQVDDLAAAAAARAADPGFLPGGDADRAADRRIAALAATVAVRRHARGGATGERGGRDLRDVRLLVGSGGVLRHADPGDAGQVLAAVLTDFAGGWPVPRDARPVVDVDYVLAAAGLLADEHPGVARGLLRHHLGGH
;
A
#
# COMPACT_ATOMS: atom_id res chain seq x y z
N MET A 1 -23.81 -6.74 -23.88
CA MET A 1 -22.96 -5.86 -23.07
C MET A 1 -21.79 -6.70 -22.63
N SER A 2 -20.58 -6.32 -23.03
CA SER A 2 -19.37 -7.02 -22.59
C SER A 2 -18.99 -6.53 -21.20
N VAL A 3 -18.78 -7.44 -20.23
CA VAL A 3 -18.48 -7.05 -18.83
C VAL A 3 -17.20 -7.70 -18.34
N ALA A 4 -16.53 -7.04 -17.39
CA ALA A 4 -15.42 -7.57 -16.62
C ALA A 4 -15.77 -7.67 -15.13
N VAL A 5 -15.25 -8.69 -14.46
CA VAL A 5 -15.36 -8.87 -13.01
C VAL A 5 -14.06 -8.42 -12.36
N CYS A 6 -14.10 -7.29 -11.65
CA CYS A 6 -12.98 -6.79 -10.88
C CYS A 6 -13.16 -7.14 -9.40
N ALA A 7 -12.22 -7.85 -8.80
CA ALA A 7 -12.31 -8.31 -7.43
C ALA A 7 -11.12 -7.86 -6.58
N ASP A 8 -11.39 -7.28 -5.42
CA ASP A 8 -10.42 -6.99 -4.36
C ASP A 8 -10.62 -7.96 -3.21
N VAL A 9 -9.69 -8.91 -3.05
CA VAL A 9 -9.66 -9.86 -1.92
C VAL A 9 -8.96 -9.19 -0.74
N GLY A 10 -9.74 -8.42 0.03
CA GLY A 10 -9.28 -7.71 1.22
C GLY A 10 -9.08 -8.62 2.44
N SER A 11 -8.50 -8.08 3.51
CA SER A 11 -8.30 -8.82 4.77
C SER A 11 -9.60 -9.17 5.50
N THR A 12 -10.63 -8.32 5.39
CA THR A 12 -11.94 -8.52 6.05
C THR A 12 -13.04 -8.89 5.06
N TYR A 13 -13.11 -8.16 3.93
CA TYR A 13 -14.14 -8.35 2.91
C TYR A 13 -13.52 -8.47 1.53
N THR A 14 -14.05 -9.39 0.74
CA THR A 14 -13.82 -9.47 -0.70
C THR A 14 -14.88 -8.63 -1.39
N LYS A 15 -14.45 -7.63 -2.18
CA LYS A 15 -15.32 -6.69 -2.88
C LYS A 15 -15.24 -6.95 -4.37
N VAL A 16 -16.37 -6.96 -5.05
CA VAL A 16 -16.47 -7.22 -6.48
C VAL A 16 -17.23 -6.08 -7.15
N ALA A 17 -16.68 -5.60 -8.25
CA ALA A 17 -17.32 -4.66 -9.17
C ALA A 17 -17.43 -5.32 -10.55
N VAL A 18 -18.62 -5.32 -11.12
CA VAL A 18 -18.89 -5.73 -12.51
C VAL A 18 -18.91 -4.46 -13.36
N VAL A 19 -18.00 -4.37 -14.32
CA VAL A 19 -17.78 -3.16 -15.12
C VAL A 19 -18.15 -3.43 -16.57
N ASP A 20 -18.96 -2.55 -17.15
CA ASP A 20 -19.26 -2.52 -18.58
C ASP A 20 -18.02 -2.07 -19.37
N LEU A 21 -17.50 -2.95 -20.22
CA LEU A 21 -16.32 -2.71 -21.04
C LEU A 21 -16.61 -1.83 -22.26
N ASP A 22 -17.88 -1.68 -22.64
CA ASP A 22 -18.27 -0.82 -23.76
C ASP A 22 -18.42 0.63 -23.30
N GLY A 23 -19.08 0.84 -22.16
CA GLY A 23 -19.42 2.17 -21.63
C GLY A 23 -18.54 2.70 -20.50
N GLY A 24 -17.69 1.88 -19.88
CA GLY A 24 -16.89 2.30 -18.72
C GLY A 24 -17.74 2.67 -17.52
N ARG A 25 -18.72 1.83 -17.18
CA ARG A 25 -19.68 2.07 -16.09
C ARG A 25 -19.75 0.89 -15.13
N LEU A 26 -19.98 1.17 -13.86
CA LEU A 26 -20.32 0.14 -12.89
C LEU A 26 -21.72 -0.41 -13.19
N VAL A 27 -21.81 -1.72 -13.41
CA VAL A 27 -23.06 -2.44 -13.68
C VAL A 27 -23.65 -2.96 -12.38
N ALA A 28 -22.82 -3.56 -11.54
CA ALA A 28 -23.19 -4.12 -10.26
C ALA A 28 -21.97 -4.18 -9.33
N ALA A 29 -22.23 -4.20 -8.03
CA ALA A 29 -21.20 -4.45 -7.03
C ALA A 29 -21.76 -5.31 -5.90
N ALA A 30 -20.91 -6.15 -5.33
CA ALA A 30 -21.24 -6.90 -4.12
C ALA A 30 -19.99 -7.11 -3.27
N SER A 31 -20.19 -7.53 -2.03
CA SER A 31 -19.11 -7.93 -1.15
C SER A 31 -19.50 -9.13 -0.31
N ALA A 32 -18.52 -9.97 0.01
CA ALA A 32 -18.67 -11.08 0.94
C ALA A 32 -17.53 -11.05 1.97
N PRO A 33 -17.71 -11.60 3.19
CA PRO A 33 -16.62 -11.78 4.14
C PRO A 33 -15.46 -12.58 3.51
N THR A 34 -14.23 -12.13 3.70
CA THR A 34 -13.05 -12.86 3.22
C THR A 34 -12.81 -14.11 4.07
N THR A 35 -12.59 -15.24 3.41
CA THR A 35 -12.44 -16.55 4.04
C THR A 35 -10.97 -16.94 4.29
N VAL A 36 -10.16 -16.00 4.82
CA VAL A 36 -8.72 -16.20 5.09
C VAL A 36 -8.44 -17.41 5.99
N GLY A 37 -9.34 -17.70 6.94
CA GLY A 37 -9.21 -18.84 7.86
C GLY A 37 -9.49 -20.21 7.24
N THR A 38 -9.99 -20.27 6.00
CA THR A 38 -10.27 -21.53 5.29
C THR A 38 -9.63 -21.53 3.90
N ASP A 39 -10.33 -21.00 2.89
CA ASP A 39 -9.80 -20.79 1.53
C ASP A 39 -10.43 -19.50 0.98
N VAL A 40 -9.61 -18.52 0.61
CA VAL A 40 -10.08 -17.21 0.12
C VAL A 40 -10.94 -17.31 -1.15
N LEU A 41 -10.82 -18.40 -1.91
CA LEU A 41 -11.66 -18.63 -3.09
C LEU A 41 -13.14 -18.74 -2.74
N HIS A 42 -13.51 -19.24 -1.55
CA HIS A 42 -14.92 -19.30 -1.15
C HIS A 42 -15.55 -17.91 -1.03
N GLY A 43 -14.86 -16.97 -0.37
CA GLY A 43 -15.31 -15.58 -0.26
C GLY A 43 -15.31 -14.87 -1.61
N LEU A 44 -14.30 -15.13 -2.46
CA LEU A 44 -14.26 -14.60 -3.82
C LEU A 44 -15.43 -15.09 -4.67
N ASP A 45 -15.65 -16.41 -4.73
CA ASP A 45 -16.72 -17.00 -5.53
C ASP A 45 -18.10 -16.55 -5.04
N ALA A 46 -18.30 -16.42 -3.72
CA ALA A 46 -19.53 -15.88 -3.15
C ALA A 46 -19.76 -14.41 -3.53
N ALA A 47 -18.74 -13.56 -3.45
CA ALA A 47 -18.84 -12.15 -3.82
C ALA A 47 -19.11 -11.98 -5.32
N VAL A 48 -18.46 -12.78 -6.17
CA VAL A 48 -18.71 -12.76 -7.61
C VAL A 48 -20.13 -13.22 -7.92
N ALA A 49 -20.57 -14.35 -7.36
CA ALA A 49 -21.92 -14.86 -7.57
C ALA A 49 -23.00 -13.85 -7.17
N ALA A 50 -22.79 -13.12 -6.06
CA ALA A 50 -23.68 -12.06 -5.62
C ALA A 50 -23.67 -10.85 -6.59
N ALA A 51 -22.50 -10.41 -7.05
CA ALA A 51 -22.37 -9.27 -7.96
C ALA A 51 -22.92 -9.56 -9.36
N THR A 52 -22.85 -10.81 -9.81
CA THR A 52 -23.33 -11.23 -11.14
C THR A 52 -24.74 -11.81 -11.12
N ALA A 53 -25.44 -11.78 -9.98
CA ALA A 53 -26.78 -12.33 -9.88
C ALA A 53 -27.74 -11.61 -10.84
N GLY A 54 -28.33 -12.37 -11.79
CA GLY A 54 -29.22 -11.81 -12.81
C GLY A 54 -28.52 -11.15 -14.00
N LEU A 55 -27.18 -11.26 -14.11
CA LEU A 55 -26.40 -10.79 -15.25
C LEU A 55 -25.93 -11.97 -16.11
N ASP A 56 -25.90 -11.78 -17.43
CA ASP A 56 -25.20 -12.69 -18.34
C ASP A 56 -23.69 -12.39 -18.31
N ALA A 57 -23.03 -12.84 -17.24
CA ALA A 57 -21.59 -12.68 -17.02
C ALA A 57 -20.82 -14.00 -17.23
N ALA A 58 -21.44 -14.98 -17.88
CA ALA A 58 -20.80 -16.27 -18.16
C ALA A 58 -19.59 -16.06 -19.10
N GLY A 59 -18.39 -16.38 -18.60
CA GLY A 59 -17.15 -16.19 -19.36
C GLY A 59 -16.55 -14.78 -19.29
N ALA A 60 -17.12 -13.87 -18.48
CA ALA A 60 -16.51 -12.57 -18.21
C ALA A 60 -15.10 -12.73 -17.63
N PRO A 61 -14.09 -11.97 -18.09
CA PRO A 61 -12.74 -12.03 -17.55
C PRO A 61 -12.70 -11.54 -16.10
N TRP A 62 -11.90 -12.21 -15.28
CA TRP A 62 -11.67 -11.83 -13.88
C TRP A 62 -10.35 -11.08 -13.76
N TYR A 63 -10.42 -9.92 -13.13
CA TYR A 63 -9.28 -9.12 -12.72
C TYR A 63 -9.26 -9.11 -11.20
N VAL A 64 -8.30 -9.80 -10.58
CA VAL A 64 -8.28 -9.96 -9.12
C VAL A 64 -7.05 -9.28 -8.54
N CYS A 65 -7.23 -8.45 -7.53
CA CYS A 65 -6.16 -8.01 -6.64
C CYS A 65 -6.38 -8.59 -5.23
N SER A 66 -5.32 -8.59 -4.42
CA SER A 66 -5.42 -9.11 -3.06
C SER A 66 -4.53 -8.36 -2.08
N SER A 67 -5.05 -8.19 -0.87
CA SER A 67 -4.32 -7.77 0.34
C SER A 67 -4.53 -8.75 1.50
N ALA A 68 -5.34 -9.80 1.30
CA ALA A 68 -5.41 -10.92 2.22
C ALA A 68 -4.02 -11.54 2.45
N GLY A 69 -3.73 -11.94 3.70
CA GLY A 69 -2.42 -12.46 4.11
C GLY A 69 -1.52 -11.45 4.81
N GLY A 70 -1.90 -10.17 4.84
CA GLY A 70 -1.20 -9.09 5.55
C GLY A 70 -0.21 -8.31 4.67
N GLY A 71 0.28 -7.19 5.19
CA GLY A 71 1.28 -6.37 4.50
C GLY A 71 2.65 -7.06 4.42
N LEU A 72 3.37 -6.82 3.34
CA LEU A 72 4.70 -7.40 3.10
C LEU A 72 5.69 -7.02 4.20
N ARG A 73 6.22 -8.00 4.94
CA ARG A 73 7.32 -7.81 5.91
C ARG A 73 8.66 -7.94 5.20
N LEU A 74 9.37 -6.84 5.02
CA LEU A 74 10.68 -6.81 4.36
C LEU A 74 11.82 -6.71 5.37
N ALA A 75 12.85 -7.53 5.21
CA ALA A 75 14.15 -7.30 5.83
C ALA A 75 15.14 -6.76 4.80
N VAL A 76 15.96 -5.78 5.18
CA VAL A 76 16.99 -5.19 4.34
C VAL A 76 18.36 -5.53 4.91
N VAL A 77 19.26 -6.06 4.08
CA VAL A 77 20.67 -6.27 4.43
C VAL A 77 21.52 -5.51 3.42
N GLY A 78 22.13 -4.42 3.86
CA GLY A 78 23.00 -3.59 3.04
C GLY A 78 24.50 -3.89 3.22
N TYR A 79 25.31 -3.26 2.38
CA TYR A 79 26.76 -3.21 2.53
C TYR A 79 27.18 -2.34 3.74
N GLU A 80 26.74 -1.09 3.78
CA GLU A 80 27.06 -0.06 4.78
C GLU A 80 25.79 0.50 5.45
N PRO A 81 25.75 0.66 6.80
CA PRO A 81 24.57 1.10 7.54
C PRO A 81 23.94 2.41 7.08
N LEU A 82 24.75 3.44 6.81
CA LEU A 82 24.25 4.80 6.57
C LEU A 82 23.93 5.09 5.10
N VAL A 83 24.38 4.24 4.18
CA VAL A 83 24.26 4.47 2.74
C VAL A 83 23.37 3.40 2.10
N THR A 84 23.90 2.20 1.88
CA THR A 84 23.21 1.16 1.11
C THR A 84 22.06 0.53 1.90
N ALA A 85 22.19 0.37 3.22
CA ALA A 85 21.09 -0.14 4.04
C ALA A 85 19.94 0.87 4.13
N GLN A 86 20.25 2.17 4.20
CA GLN A 86 19.22 3.22 4.10
C GLN A 86 18.60 3.29 2.72
N ALA A 87 19.38 3.14 1.64
CA ALA A 87 18.87 3.06 0.28
C ALA A 87 17.89 1.88 0.14
N GLY A 88 18.27 0.69 0.60
CA GLY A 88 17.40 -0.49 0.62
C GLY A 88 16.13 -0.29 1.47
N ARG A 89 16.25 0.37 2.64
CA ARG A 89 15.10 0.73 3.48
C ARG A 89 14.13 1.65 2.74
N ARG A 90 14.63 2.69 2.07
CA ARG A 90 13.80 3.62 1.27
C ARG A 90 13.12 2.90 0.11
N VAL A 91 13.84 2.02 -0.60
CA VAL A 91 13.28 1.17 -1.66
C VAL A 91 12.13 0.32 -1.10
N GLY A 92 12.34 -0.36 0.03
CA GLY A 92 11.30 -1.17 0.68
C GLY A 92 10.05 -0.37 1.05
N LEU A 93 10.22 0.78 1.70
CA LEU A 93 9.11 1.67 2.06
C LEU A 93 8.36 2.17 0.83
N SER A 94 9.09 2.58 -0.22
CA SER A 94 8.50 3.02 -1.49
C SER A 94 7.87 1.88 -2.32
N ALA A 95 8.14 0.63 -1.98
CA ALA A 95 7.42 -0.56 -2.48
C ALA A 95 6.18 -0.90 -1.62
N GLY A 96 5.89 -0.13 -0.57
CA GLY A 96 4.77 -0.36 0.33
C GLY A 96 5.00 -1.48 1.34
N ALA A 97 6.26 -1.84 1.61
CA ALA A 97 6.62 -2.88 2.56
C ALA A 97 6.78 -2.34 3.99
N ASN A 98 6.38 -3.14 4.98
CA ASN A 98 6.76 -2.92 6.37
C ASN A 98 8.20 -3.42 6.57
N VAL A 99 9.16 -2.50 6.75
CA VAL A 99 10.56 -2.85 6.97
C VAL A 99 10.77 -3.30 8.42
N VAL A 100 10.73 -4.61 8.64
CA VAL A 100 10.79 -5.23 9.98
C VAL A 100 12.20 -5.46 10.52
N HIS A 101 13.21 -5.34 9.65
CA HIS A 101 14.61 -5.50 10.01
C HIS A 101 15.52 -4.77 9.04
N VAL A 102 16.55 -4.09 9.57
CA VAL A 102 17.62 -3.49 8.77
C VAL A 102 18.95 -3.88 9.39
N ALA A 103 19.80 -4.49 8.58
CA ALA A 103 21.17 -4.85 8.93
C ALA A 103 22.13 -4.34 7.85
N ALA A 104 23.41 -4.26 8.17
CA ALA A 104 24.45 -3.95 7.23
C ALA A 104 25.76 -4.68 7.57
N GLY A 105 26.66 -4.76 6.60
CA GLY A 105 27.92 -5.48 6.73
C GLY A 105 27.75 -6.99 6.57
N ARG A 106 28.74 -7.74 7.07
CA ARG A 106 28.77 -9.20 6.96
C ARG A 106 27.82 -9.86 7.96
N LEU A 107 26.94 -10.72 7.47
CA LEU A 107 26.06 -11.55 8.28
C LEU A 107 26.88 -12.60 9.03
N GLY A 108 26.96 -12.45 10.35
CA GLY A 108 27.42 -13.44 11.30
C GLY A 108 26.29 -14.33 11.80
N ALA A 109 26.56 -15.09 12.85
CA ALA A 109 25.56 -15.98 13.44
C ALA A 109 24.46 -15.20 14.17
N ALA A 110 24.83 -14.12 14.87
CA ALA A 110 23.91 -13.25 15.61
C ALA A 110 22.98 -12.49 14.65
N GLU A 111 23.52 -11.92 13.57
CA GLU A 111 22.75 -11.17 12.58
C GLU A 111 21.76 -12.10 11.86
N LEU A 112 22.18 -13.33 11.52
CA LEU A 112 21.29 -14.30 10.91
C LEU A 112 20.18 -14.76 11.89
N ALA A 113 20.48 -14.86 13.19
CA ALA A 113 19.48 -15.15 14.21
C ALA A 113 18.47 -14.01 14.36
N ALA A 114 18.94 -12.75 14.40
CA ALA A 114 18.11 -11.56 14.43
C ALA A 114 17.20 -11.45 13.19
N LEU A 115 17.76 -11.73 12.01
CA LEU A 115 17.01 -11.77 10.75
C LEU A 115 15.88 -12.81 10.80
N ARG A 116 16.11 -14.00 11.38
CA ARG A 116 15.05 -15.00 11.59
C ARG A 116 14.00 -14.55 12.60
N ALA A 117 14.43 -13.95 13.71
CA ALA A 117 13.54 -13.50 14.77
C ALA A 117 12.57 -12.41 14.26
N ALA A 118 13.02 -11.57 13.32
CA ALA A 118 12.18 -10.57 12.68
C ALA A 118 11.07 -11.15 11.77
N ARG A 119 11.11 -12.45 11.43
CA ARG A 119 10.14 -13.14 10.58
C ARG A 119 9.79 -12.36 9.29
N PRO A 120 10.77 -12.05 8.43
CA PRO A 120 10.48 -11.39 7.16
C PRO A 120 9.78 -12.35 6.19
N ASP A 121 8.96 -11.79 5.31
CA ASP A 121 8.36 -12.47 4.16
C ASP A 121 9.26 -12.40 2.93
N VAL A 122 10.12 -11.36 2.84
CA VAL A 122 11.14 -11.17 1.80
C VAL A 122 12.41 -10.57 2.41
N VAL A 123 13.57 -10.94 1.90
CA VAL A 123 14.87 -10.30 2.20
C VAL A 123 15.38 -9.55 0.98
N LEU A 124 15.62 -8.25 1.11
CA LEU A 124 16.33 -7.45 0.11
C LEU A 124 17.83 -7.43 0.46
N LEU A 125 18.65 -8.07 -0.38
CA LEU A 125 20.11 -7.95 -0.31
C LEU A 125 20.57 -6.81 -1.22
N VAL A 126 21.17 -5.81 -0.60
CA VAL A 126 21.73 -4.63 -1.29
C VAL A 126 23.24 -4.68 -1.23
N GLY A 127 23.89 -4.56 -2.38
CA GLY A 127 25.35 -4.49 -2.51
C GLY A 127 25.89 -3.07 -2.42
N GLY A 128 27.21 -2.94 -2.59
CA GLY A 128 27.86 -1.67 -2.91
C GLY A 128 27.52 -1.19 -4.34
N THR A 129 28.28 -0.24 -4.86
CA THR A 129 28.12 0.26 -6.24
C THR A 129 28.47 -0.79 -7.29
N ASP A 130 28.00 -0.59 -8.52
CA ASP A 130 28.42 -1.41 -9.66
C ASP A 130 29.90 -1.16 -9.97
N GLY A 131 30.63 -2.22 -10.36
CA GLY A 131 32.09 -2.17 -10.53
C GLY A 131 32.90 -2.00 -9.24
N GLY A 132 32.23 -1.95 -8.08
CA GLY A 132 32.86 -1.81 -6.76
C GLY A 132 33.12 -3.15 -6.06
N ASP A 133 33.36 -3.09 -4.75
CA ASP A 133 33.55 -4.26 -3.91
C ASP A 133 32.26 -5.12 -3.83
N ALA A 134 32.39 -6.42 -4.11
CA ALA A 134 31.31 -7.40 -4.01
C ALA A 134 31.45 -8.37 -2.82
N GLU A 135 32.52 -8.30 -2.03
CA GLU A 135 32.92 -9.28 -1.02
C GLU A 135 31.84 -9.45 0.07
N VAL A 136 31.30 -8.36 0.60
CA VAL A 136 30.24 -8.42 1.61
C VAL A 136 28.94 -8.99 1.05
N LEU A 137 28.58 -8.61 -0.19
CA LEU A 137 27.39 -9.14 -0.87
C LEU A 137 27.52 -10.65 -1.09
N THR A 138 28.68 -11.09 -1.62
CA THR A 138 29.02 -12.48 -1.84
C THR A 138 29.04 -13.28 -0.54
N HIS A 139 29.63 -12.73 0.54
CA HIS A 139 29.60 -13.33 1.87
C HIS A 139 28.15 -13.53 2.34
N ASN A 140 27.32 -12.49 2.27
CA ASN A 140 25.94 -12.54 2.74
C ASN A 140 25.08 -13.54 1.96
N ALA A 141 25.17 -13.55 0.63
CA ALA A 141 24.49 -14.53 -0.22
C ALA A 141 24.95 -15.97 0.11
N THR A 142 26.26 -16.18 0.27
CA THR A 142 26.83 -17.47 0.67
C THR A 142 26.32 -17.93 2.04
N ARG A 143 26.20 -17.01 3.00
CA ARG A 143 25.68 -17.32 4.34
C ARG A 143 24.22 -17.76 4.29
N LEU A 144 23.38 -17.09 3.49
CA LEU A 144 21.98 -17.48 3.31
C LEU A 144 21.84 -18.84 2.62
N ALA A 145 22.65 -19.09 1.58
CA ALA A 145 22.70 -20.38 0.89
C ALA A 145 23.09 -21.52 1.84
N LYS A 146 24.19 -21.37 2.59
CA LYS A 146 24.64 -22.36 3.59
C LYS A 146 23.60 -22.59 4.68
N ALA A 147 22.88 -21.54 5.08
CA ALA A 147 21.81 -21.60 6.06
C ALA A 147 20.50 -22.22 5.52
N ARG A 148 20.45 -22.60 4.23
CA ARG A 148 19.25 -23.12 3.54
C ARG A 148 18.03 -22.22 3.77
N TRP A 149 18.26 -20.92 3.61
CA TRP A 149 17.26 -19.89 3.82
C TRP A 149 16.00 -20.16 2.98
N ARG A 150 14.81 -20.12 3.60
CA ARG A 150 13.54 -20.48 2.94
C ARG A 150 12.72 -19.28 2.49
N VAL A 151 12.99 -18.11 3.05
CA VAL A 151 12.29 -16.88 2.71
C VAL A 151 12.89 -16.34 1.40
N PRO A 152 12.07 -15.90 0.43
CA PRO A 152 12.57 -15.36 -0.83
C PRO A 152 13.55 -14.18 -0.65
N VAL A 153 14.53 -14.11 -1.56
CA VAL A 153 15.58 -13.09 -1.58
C VAL A 153 15.48 -12.28 -2.87
N VAL A 154 15.39 -10.95 -2.75
CA VAL A 154 15.62 -10.03 -3.87
C VAL A 154 17.09 -9.59 -3.82
N LEU A 155 17.85 -9.91 -4.86
CA LEU A 155 19.26 -9.53 -4.98
C LEU A 155 19.39 -8.28 -5.85
N ALA A 156 19.63 -7.14 -5.21
CA ALA A 156 19.69 -5.81 -5.84
C ALA A 156 21.02 -5.12 -5.53
N GLY A 157 22.14 -5.79 -5.85
CA GLY A 157 23.50 -5.32 -5.60
C GLY A 157 24.36 -5.35 -6.86
N ASN A 158 25.67 -5.23 -6.66
CA ASN A 158 26.69 -5.14 -7.71
C ASN A 158 26.38 -6.01 -8.94
N ALA A 159 26.25 -5.35 -10.08
CA ALA A 159 25.87 -5.97 -11.34
C ALA A 159 26.80 -7.11 -11.78
N ASP A 160 28.09 -7.01 -11.50
CA ASP A 160 29.10 -7.98 -11.92
C ASP A 160 28.99 -9.30 -11.15
N ALA A 161 28.58 -9.25 -9.88
CA ALA A 161 28.40 -10.42 -9.03
C ALA A 161 26.99 -11.03 -9.11
N ARG A 162 26.00 -10.31 -9.67
CA ARG A 162 24.59 -10.66 -9.55
C ARG A 162 24.25 -12.05 -10.11
N VAL A 163 24.76 -12.40 -11.29
CA VAL A 163 24.46 -13.67 -11.96
C VAL A 163 24.98 -14.84 -11.12
N GLU A 164 26.26 -14.81 -10.75
CA GLU A 164 26.89 -15.88 -9.95
C GLU A 164 26.19 -16.07 -8.61
N LEU A 165 25.83 -14.98 -7.93
CA LEU A 165 25.16 -15.05 -6.63
C LEU A 165 23.72 -15.55 -6.72
N CYS A 166 23.01 -15.23 -7.81
CA CYS A 166 21.70 -15.82 -8.09
C CYS A 166 21.81 -17.33 -8.30
N ASP A 167 22.78 -17.79 -9.10
CA ASP A 167 23.00 -19.22 -9.34
C ASP A 167 23.37 -19.96 -8.05
N LEU A 168 24.21 -19.36 -7.20
CA LEU A 168 24.58 -19.87 -5.89
C LEU A 168 23.36 -20.05 -4.97
N LEU A 169 22.48 -19.05 -4.90
CA LEU A 169 21.27 -19.09 -4.06
C LEU A 169 20.27 -20.13 -4.59
N ALA A 170 20.07 -20.16 -5.92
CA ALA A 170 19.19 -21.11 -6.59
C ALA A 170 19.66 -22.57 -6.39
N ALA A 171 20.97 -22.83 -6.53
CA ALA A 171 21.55 -24.15 -6.30
C ALA A 171 21.33 -24.64 -4.85
N ALA A 172 21.33 -23.71 -3.89
CA ALA A 172 21.01 -23.98 -2.49
C ALA A 172 19.50 -24.07 -2.18
N LYS A 173 18.64 -23.95 -3.20
CA LYS A 173 17.17 -23.92 -3.10
C LYS A 173 16.64 -22.74 -2.27
N VAL A 174 17.37 -21.64 -2.26
CA VAL A 174 16.88 -20.34 -1.76
C VAL A 174 16.15 -19.65 -2.92
N PRO A 175 14.86 -19.31 -2.79
CA PRO A 175 14.15 -18.59 -3.84
C PRO A 175 14.80 -17.22 -4.03
N VAL A 176 15.24 -16.91 -5.24
CA VAL A 176 15.95 -15.66 -5.54
C VAL A 176 15.36 -14.98 -6.77
N THR A 177 15.23 -13.66 -6.70
CA THR A 177 14.85 -12.79 -7.81
C THR A 177 15.91 -11.72 -7.98
N ALA A 178 16.46 -11.61 -9.19
CA ALA A 178 17.45 -10.60 -9.53
C ALA A 178 16.77 -9.23 -9.75
N ALA A 179 17.43 -8.17 -9.32
CA ALA A 179 17.08 -6.80 -9.65
C ALA A 179 18.34 -6.00 -10.00
N GLU A 180 18.18 -4.89 -10.70
CA GLU A 180 19.24 -3.90 -10.84
C GLU A 180 19.66 -3.37 -9.47
N ASN A 181 20.91 -2.91 -9.38
CA ASN A 181 21.45 -2.37 -8.16
C ASN A 181 20.64 -1.15 -7.71
N VAL A 182 20.25 -1.09 -6.43
CA VAL A 182 19.51 0.07 -5.89
C VAL A 182 20.39 1.30 -5.76
N LEU A 183 21.72 1.12 -5.70
CA LEU A 183 22.69 2.20 -5.59
C LEU A 183 23.86 1.94 -6.57
N PRO A 184 23.63 2.00 -7.89
CA PRO A 184 24.64 1.63 -8.89
C PRO A 184 25.89 2.52 -8.82
N ARG A 185 25.72 3.78 -8.40
CA ARG A 185 26.80 4.77 -8.21
C ARG A 185 26.58 5.55 -6.91
N ILE A 186 27.66 6.08 -6.34
CA ILE A 186 27.59 6.91 -5.12
C ILE A 186 26.63 8.08 -5.37
N GLY A 187 25.65 8.25 -4.48
CA GLY A 187 24.66 9.32 -4.56
C GLY A 187 23.54 9.11 -5.59
N VAL A 188 23.52 7.99 -6.34
CA VAL A 188 22.49 7.71 -7.35
C VAL A 188 21.61 6.56 -6.89
N LEU A 189 20.36 6.84 -6.51
CA LEU A 189 19.37 5.83 -6.13
C LEU A 189 18.58 5.36 -7.36
N ALA A 190 18.56 4.05 -7.63
CA ALA A 190 17.81 3.42 -8.73
C ALA A 190 16.78 2.41 -8.19
N PRO A 191 15.60 2.87 -7.71
CA PRO A 191 14.69 2.01 -6.95
C PRO A 191 13.76 1.15 -7.81
N ALA A 192 13.64 1.42 -9.11
CA ALA A 192 12.58 0.86 -9.96
C ALA A 192 12.62 -0.67 -10.05
N SER A 193 13.76 -1.23 -10.44
CA SER A 193 13.91 -2.69 -10.62
C SER A 193 13.70 -3.46 -9.31
N ALA A 194 14.31 -3.00 -8.22
CA ALA A 194 14.16 -3.64 -6.92
C ALA A 194 12.72 -3.56 -6.38
N ARG A 195 12.01 -2.44 -6.58
CA ARG A 195 10.58 -2.33 -6.23
C ARG A 195 9.73 -3.32 -7.01
N ALA A 196 9.97 -3.45 -8.31
CA ALA A 196 9.25 -4.41 -9.15
C ALA A 196 9.50 -5.85 -8.69
N ALA A 197 10.76 -6.22 -8.43
CA ALA A 197 11.11 -7.54 -7.92
C ALA A 197 10.49 -7.82 -6.54
N ILE A 198 10.49 -6.85 -5.62
CA ILE A 198 9.83 -6.98 -4.31
C ILE A 198 8.33 -7.26 -4.48
N ARG A 199 7.64 -6.52 -5.35
CA ARG A 199 6.21 -6.72 -5.64
C ARG A 199 5.93 -8.06 -6.28
N GLU A 200 6.73 -8.48 -7.25
CA GLU A 200 6.61 -9.79 -7.89
C GLU A 200 6.75 -10.92 -6.87
N VAL A 201 7.78 -10.84 -6.02
CA VAL A 201 8.03 -11.84 -4.98
C VAL A 201 6.87 -11.89 -3.98
N PHE A 202 6.34 -10.73 -3.58
CA PHE A 202 5.18 -10.64 -2.69
C PHE A 202 3.95 -11.33 -3.31
N LEU A 203 3.66 -11.05 -4.58
CA LEU A 203 2.53 -11.68 -5.28
C LEU A 203 2.71 -13.18 -5.41
N ARG A 204 3.87 -13.64 -5.87
CA ARG A 204 4.11 -15.07 -6.14
C ARG A 204 4.19 -15.91 -4.86
N HIS A 205 4.88 -15.42 -3.83
CA HIS A 205 5.26 -16.25 -2.68
C HIS A 205 4.42 -16.01 -1.43
N VAL A 206 3.87 -14.80 -1.26
CA VAL A 206 3.13 -14.42 -0.06
C VAL A 206 1.64 -14.50 -0.32
N ILE A 207 1.13 -13.76 -1.31
CA ILE A 207 -0.29 -13.76 -1.69
C ILE A 207 -0.65 -15.06 -2.41
N GLY A 208 0.10 -15.42 -3.46
CA GLY A 208 -0.10 -16.67 -4.22
C GLY A 208 0.40 -17.92 -3.49
N GLY A 209 0.93 -17.78 -2.26
CA GLY A 209 1.43 -18.88 -1.47
C GLY A 209 0.31 -19.78 -0.92
N LYS A 210 0.69 -20.99 -0.46
CA LYS A 210 -0.22 -22.03 0.05
C LYS A 210 -1.03 -21.65 1.31
N ARG A 211 -0.89 -20.42 1.81
CA ARG A 211 -1.54 -19.97 3.06
C ARG A 211 -2.93 -19.39 2.84
N LEU A 212 -3.25 -18.91 1.63
CA LEU A 212 -4.54 -18.28 1.33
C LEU A 212 -5.49 -19.22 0.57
N SER A 213 -4.95 -20.09 -0.29
CA SER A 213 -5.73 -21.10 -1.01
C SER A 213 -4.94 -22.39 -1.15
N ARG A 214 -5.64 -23.53 -1.20
CA ARG A 214 -5.00 -24.86 -1.30
C ARG A 214 -4.54 -25.21 -2.72
N GLY A 215 -5.01 -24.50 -3.75
CA GLY A 215 -4.72 -24.76 -5.17
C GLY A 215 -4.06 -23.58 -5.91
N GLY A 216 -3.69 -23.81 -7.18
CA GLY A 216 -3.06 -22.78 -8.02
C GLY A 216 -4.03 -21.74 -8.59
N ARG A 217 -5.34 -21.94 -8.48
CA ARG A 217 -6.37 -21.05 -9.07
C ARG A 217 -6.25 -19.63 -8.55
N PHE A 218 -6.13 -19.44 -7.23
CA PHE A 218 -6.03 -18.11 -6.65
C PHE A 218 -4.78 -17.37 -7.14
N ALA A 219 -3.63 -18.04 -7.12
CA ALA A 219 -2.38 -17.47 -7.62
C ALA A 219 -2.43 -17.14 -9.13
N ALA A 220 -3.20 -17.89 -9.91
CA ALA A 220 -3.41 -17.61 -11.34
C ALA A 220 -4.39 -16.45 -11.60
N LEU A 221 -5.33 -16.20 -10.67
CA LEU A 221 -6.31 -15.12 -10.78
C LEU A 221 -5.75 -13.77 -10.31
N VAL A 222 -4.90 -13.76 -9.26
CA VAL A 222 -4.38 -12.52 -8.67
C VAL A 222 -3.34 -11.89 -9.62
N ARG A 223 -3.65 -10.68 -10.05
CA ARG A 223 -2.83 -9.88 -10.97
C ARG A 223 -2.00 -8.81 -10.25
N ALA A 224 -2.47 -8.33 -9.10
CA ALA A 224 -1.84 -7.23 -8.38
C ALA A 224 -2.09 -7.32 -6.86
N ALA A 225 -1.26 -6.63 -6.09
CA ALA A 225 -1.59 -6.34 -4.70
C ALA A 225 -2.66 -5.24 -4.68
N THR A 226 -3.64 -5.31 -3.78
CA THR A 226 -4.72 -4.29 -3.69
C THR A 226 -4.17 -2.86 -3.69
N PRO A 227 -3.12 -2.53 -2.90
CA PRO A 227 -2.63 -1.16 -2.88
C PRO A 227 -1.96 -0.70 -4.18
N ASP A 228 -1.36 -1.62 -4.93
CA ASP A 228 -0.77 -1.29 -6.23
C ASP A 228 -1.87 -1.07 -7.28
N ALA A 229 -2.96 -1.86 -7.23
CA ALA A 229 -4.13 -1.62 -8.04
C ALA A 229 -4.79 -0.28 -7.71
N VAL A 230 -4.99 0.04 -6.42
CA VAL A 230 -5.53 1.35 -6.00
C VAL A 230 -4.63 2.50 -6.44
N LEU A 231 -3.30 2.40 -6.25
CA LEU A 231 -2.36 3.43 -6.72
C LEU A 231 -2.47 3.63 -8.24
N THR A 232 -2.57 2.54 -9.01
CA THR A 232 -2.77 2.62 -10.47
C THR A 232 -4.09 3.31 -10.81
N GLY A 233 -5.18 3.01 -10.11
CA GLY A 233 -6.46 3.69 -10.29
C GLY A 233 -6.40 5.19 -9.94
N VAL A 234 -5.63 5.54 -8.91
CA VAL A 234 -5.34 6.93 -8.51
C VAL A 234 -4.57 7.68 -9.60
N GLU A 235 -3.57 7.05 -10.21
CA GLU A 235 -2.84 7.62 -11.35
C GLU A 235 -3.78 7.88 -12.55
N VAL A 236 -4.62 6.90 -12.91
CA VAL A 236 -5.59 7.05 -14.00
C VAL A 236 -6.58 8.18 -13.71
N LEU A 237 -7.01 8.34 -12.45
CA LEU A 237 -7.89 9.43 -12.04
C LEU A 237 -7.21 10.80 -12.19
N ALA A 238 -5.97 10.93 -11.71
CA ALA A 238 -5.19 12.16 -11.81
C ALA A 238 -4.98 12.57 -13.27
N ASP A 239 -4.56 11.63 -14.13
CA ASP A 239 -4.39 11.85 -15.56
C ASP A 239 -5.70 12.27 -16.24
N SER A 240 -6.83 11.74 -15.79
CA SER A 240 -8.15 12.03 -16.36
C SER A 240 -8.70 13.40 -15.97
N LEU A 241 -8.35 13.89 -14.79
CA LEU A 241 -8.79 15.18 -14.25
C LEU A 241 -7.82 16.32 -14.56
N GLY A 242 -6.56 16.02 -14.84
CA GLY A 242 -5.53 17.02 -15.13
C GLY A 242 -5.12 17.83 -13.89
N GLY A 243 -4.90 17.16 -12.75
CA GLY A 243 -4.43 17.82 -11.54
C GLY A 243 -4.10 16.90 -10.38
N ASP A 244 -3.45 17.48 -9.39
CA ASP A 244 -2.94 16.79 -8.21
C ASP A 244 -4.07 16.28 -7.33
N LEU A 245 -3.90 15.08 -6.79
CA LEU A 245 -4.90 14.46 -5.93
C LEU A 245 -4.28 13.65 -4.80
N VAL A 246 -5.03 13.54 -3.71
CA VAL A 246 -4.72 12.70 -2.57
C VAL A 246 -5.88 11.76 -2.31
N VAL A 247 -5.57 10.50 -1.98
CA VAL A 247 -6.55 9.53 -1.50
C VAL A 247 -6.18 9.11 -0.10
N VAL A 248 -7.14 9.11 0.81
CA VAL A 248 -7.02 8.56 2.16
C VAL A 248 -7.99 7.39 2.32
N ASP A 249 -7.45 6.19 2.49
CA ASP A 249 -8.22 4.96 2.71
C ASP A 249 -8.12 4.55 4.18
N VAL A 250 -9.20 4.78 4.93
CA VAL A 250 -9.25 4.50 6.38
C VAL A 250 -9.81 3.09 6.60
N GLY A 251 -8.89 2.14 6.82
CA GLY A 251 -9.18 0.74 7.06
C GLY A 251 -9.39 0.38 8.54
N GLY A 252 -9.68 -0.90 8.78
CA GLY A 252 -9.83 -1.43 10.15
C GLY A 252 -8.51 -1.53 10.92
N ALA A 253 -7.39 -1.74 10.22
CA ALA A 253 -6.06 -1.90 10.81
C ALA A 253 -5.06 -0.81 10.39
N THR A 254 -5.20 -0.28 9.18
CA THR A 254 -4.26 0.68 8.61
C THR A 254 -5.01 1.84 7.99
N THR A 255 -4.30 2.97 7.84
CA THR A 255 -4.73 4.09 7.00
C THR A 255 -3.69 4.25 5.91
N ASP A 256 -4.12 4.13 4.67
CA ASP A 256 -3.27 4.26 3.50
C ASP A 256 -3.48 5.64 2.88
N VAL A 257 -2.38 6.35 2.59
CA VAL A 257 -2.43 7.66 1.90
C VAL A 257 -1.70 7.54 0.58
N TYR A 258 -2.43 7.81 -0.51
CA TYR A 258 -1.90 7.87 -1.87
C TYR A 258 -1.86 9.32 -2.32
N SER A 259 -0.82 9.71 -3.04
CA SER A 259 -0.78 11.01 -3.70
C SER A 259 -0.18 10.90 -5.09
N VAL A 260 -0.75 11.70 -5.99
CA VAL A 260 -0.21 11.96 -7.32
C VAL A 260 -0.06 13.47 -7.43
N LEU A 261 1.19 13.91 -7.53
CA LEU A 261 1.60 15.30 -7.55
C LEU A 261 2.35 15.56 -8.85
N THR A 262 1.85 16.52 -9.63
CA THR A 262 2.44 16.93 -10.90
C THR A 262 3.73 17.67 -10.59
N PRO A 263 4.90 17.19 -11.07
CA PRO A 263 6.15 17.91 -10.84
C PRO A 263 6.07 19.31 -11.47
N ASP A 264 6.40 20.36 -10.71
CA ASP A 264 6.53 21.71 -11.27
C ASP A 264 7.83 21.77 -12.10
N GLU A 265 7.70 22.01 -13.41
CA GLU A 265 8.84 22.18 -14.33
C GLU A 265 9.75 23.35 -13.93
N ARG A 266 9.26 24.31 -13.14
CA ARG A 266 10.04 25.48 -12.67
C ARG A 266 10.92 25.17 -11.47
N ASP A 267 10.77 24.01 -10.84
CA ASP A 267 11.48 23.62 -9.63
C ASP A 267 12.86 22.95 -9.91
N THR A 268 13.32 22.99 -11.17
CA THR A 268 14.64 22.47 -11.61
C THR A 268 15.81 23.43 -11.31
N GLY A 269 15.83 24.04 -10.13
CA GLY A 269 16.94 24.91 -9.68
C GLY A 269 18.14 24.11 -9.16
N PRO A 270 19.39 24.61 -9.28
CA PRO A 270 20.57 23.93 -8.78
C PRO A 270 20.56 23.95 -7.24
N GLY A 271 20.17 22.83 -6.62
CA GLY A 271 20.15 22.67 -5.16
C GLY A 271 18.98 21.86 -4.60
N ARG A 272 17.93 21.57 -5.37
CA ARG A 272 16.90 20.57 -5.02
C ARG A 272 17.23 19.25 -5.73
N GLU A 273 17.19 18.12 -4.99
CA GLU A 273 17.49 16.78 -5.51
C GLU A 273 16.70 16.50 -6.80
N VAL A 274 17.37 16.55 -7.96
CA VAL A 274 16.85 16.13 -9.28
C VAL A 274 16.80 14.58 -9.38
N ALA A 275 16.65 13.91 -8.24
CA ALA A 275 16.48 12.47 -8.12
C ALA A 275 15.82 12.17 -6.77
N GLY A 276 14.50 12.29 -6.63
CA GLY A 276 13.90 11.88 -5.34
C GLY A 276 12.42 12.09 -5.12
N THR A 277 11.80 13.19 -5.58
CA THR A 277 10.36 13.39 -5.32
C THR A 277 9.58 12.41 -6.17
N LEU A 278 8.97 11.41 -5.53
CA LEU A 278 8.18 10.44 -6.25
C LEU A 278 6.88 11.15 -6.67
N TRP A 279 6.70 11.43 -7.97
CA TRP A 279 5.47 12.04 -8.49
C TRP A 279 4.20 11.32 -7.98
N ARG A 280 4.32 10.02 -7.74
CA ARG A 280 3.35 9.16 -7.07
C ARG A 280 3.92 8.59 -5.78
N ALA A 281 3.16 8.57 -4.70
CA ALA A 281 3.52 7.75 -3.55
C ALA A 281 2.34 7.17 -2.81
N ARG A 282 2.68 6.22 -1.96
CA ARG A 282 1.82 5.62 -0.97
C ARG A 282 2.56 5.58 0.37
N THR A 283 1.88 5.94 1.44
CA THR A 283 2.31 5.64 2.82
C THR A 283 1.26 4.77 3.49
N VAL A 284 1.71 3.94 4.43
CA VAL A 284 0.86 3.00 5.16
C VAL A 284 1.07 3.22 6.65
N GLU A 285 0.03 3.67 7.33
CA GLU A 285 0.07 3.97 8.75
C GLU A 285 -0.50 2.78 9.53
N GLY A 286 0.40 1.87 9.93
CA GLY A 286 0.04 0.61 10.60
C GLY A 286 -0.54 0.78 12.00
N ASP A 287 -0.32 1.93 12.64
CA ASP A 287 -0.87 2.30 13.93
C ASP A 287 -2.17 3.10 13.84
N LEU A 288 -2.67 3.39 12.64
CA LEU A 288 -3.87 4.21 12.43
C LEU A 288 -4.98 3.39 11.76
N GLY A 289 -5.91 2.83 12.53
CA GLY A 289 -7.02 2.04 11.98
C GLY A 289 -8.28 2.08 12.85
N MET A 290 -9.43 1.79 12.27
CA MET A 290 -10.73 1.92 12.93
C MET A 290 -11.08 0.84 13.95
N ARG A 291 -10.34 -0.28 13.97
CA ARG A 291 -10.61 -1.46 14.78
C ARG A 291 -9.34 -1.90 15.51
N TRP A 292 -8.56 -2.80 14.92
CA TRP A 292 -7.32 -3.36 15.48
C TRP A 292 -6.37 -2.31 16.05
N SER A 293 -6.20 -1.21 15.32
CA SER A 293 -5.23 -0.16 15.64
C SER A 293 -5.90 1.11 16.20
N ALA A 294 -7.17 1.05 16.60
CA ALA A 294 -7.90 2.22 17.11
C ALA A 294 -7.22 2.89 18.32
N PRO A 295 -6.65 2.16 19.31
CA PRO A 295 -5.88 2.78 20.38
C PRO A 295 -4.64 3.54 19.87
N GLY A 296 -4.04 3.07 18.79
CA GLY A 296 -2.91 3.74 18.13
C GLY A 296 -3.30 5.11 17.56
N VAL A 297 -4.52 5.23 17.01
CA VAL A 297 -5.07 6.51 16.55
C VAL A 297 -5.17 7.51 17.70
N VAL A 298 -5.71 7.11 18.85
CA VAL A 298 -5.85 8.00 20.01
C VAL A 298 -4.50 8.44 20.53
N ARG A 299 -3.55 7.51 20.67
CA ARG A 299 -2.16 7.82 21.06
C ARG A 299 -1.52 8.83 20.10
N ALA A 300 -1.60 8.58 18.80
CA ALA A 300 -1.03 9.46 17.80
C ALA A 300 -1.71 10.85 17.80
N ALA A 301 -3.01 10.91 18.03
CA ALA A 301 -3.75 12.16 18.16
C ALA A 301 -3.32 12.98 19.39
N VAL A 302 -3.03 12.33 20.52
CA VAL A 302 -2.46 13.00 21.71
C VAL A 302 -1.06 13.54 21.42
N GLU A 303 -0.20 12.73 20.79
CA GLU A 303 1.16 13.15 20.38
C GLU A 303 1.13 14.37 19.44
N GLU A 304 0.16 14.39 18.52
CA GLU A 304 -0.08 15.46 17.55
C GLU A 304 -0.92 16.63 18.10
N ARG A 305 -1.28 16.59 19.40
CA ARG A 305 -2.09 17.59 20.12
C ARG A 305 -3.43 17.92 19.45
N LEU A 306 -4.09 16.89 18.91
CA LEU A 306 -5.38 16.98 18.21
C LEU A 306 -6.60 16.75 19.12
N LEU A 307 -6.37 16.45 20.39
CA LEU A 307 -7.39 16.15 21.39
C LEU A 307 -7.27 17.09 22.59
N ASP A 308 -8.43 17.53 23.09
CA ASP A 308 -8.53 18.14 24.41
C ASP A 308 -8.30 17.04 25.47
N PRO A 309 -7.49 17.29 26.54
CA PRO A 309 -7.32 16.35 27.64
C PRO A 309 -8.62 15.75 28.19
N ALA A 310 -9.71 16.50 28.22
CA ALA A 310 -11.01 16.03 28.71
C ALA A 310 -11.66 14.96 27.81
N GLN A 311 -11.25 14.85 26.55
CA GLN A 311 -11.79 13.87 25.59
C GLN A 311 -10.98 12.57 25.53
N VAL A 312 -9.77 12.56 26.11
CA VAL A 312 -8.81 11.46 25.90
C VAL A 312 -9.33 10.16 26.49
N ASP A 313 -9.82 10.17 27.72
CA ASP A 313 -10.22 8.96 28.43
C ASP A 313 -11.44 8.29 27.77
N ASP A 314 -12.47 9.07 27.44
CA ASP A 314 -13.68 8.56 26.77
C ASP A 314 -13.35 7.98 25.39
N LEU A 315 -12.51 8.68 24.60
CA LEU A 315 -12.14 8.20 23.27
C LEU A 315 -11.20 6.99 23.33
N ALA A 316 -10.31 6.93 24.32
CA ALA A 316 -9.45 5.79 24.57
C ALA A 316 -10.26 4.54 24.95
N ALA A 317 -11.29 4.67 25.79
CA ALA A 317 -12.20 3.59 26.13
C ALA A 317 -12.98 3.10 24.90
N ALA A 318 -13.51 4.03 24.10
CA ALA A 318 -14.20 3.71 22.85
C ALA A 318 -13.28 2.97 21.86
N ALA A 319 -12.03 3.42 21.71
CA ALA A 319 -11.03 2.79 20.87
C ALA A 319 -10.62 1.40 21.37
N ALA A 320 -10.48 1.21 22.69
CA ALA A 320 -10.19 -0.09 23.29
C ALA A 320 -11.31 -1.10 23.03
N ALA A 321 -12.58 -0.69 23.12
CA ALA A 321 -13.72 -1.55 22.80
C ALA A 321 -13.68 -2.04 21.33
N ARG A 322 -13.36 -1.15 20.39
CA ARG A 322 -13.24 -1.48 18.94
C ARG A 322 -12.04 -2.38 18.61
N ALA A 323 -10.97 -2.29 19.39
CA ALA A 323 -9.82 -3.17 19.26
C ALA A 323 -10.08 -4.56 19.87
N ALA A 324 -10.86 -4.62 20.96
CA ALA A 324 -11.25 -5.87 21.59
C ALA A 324 -12.26 -6.68 20.73
N ASP A 325 -13.12 -6.00 19.98
CA ASP A 325 -14.04 -6.60 19.02
C ASP A 325 -13.88 -5.98 17.61
N PRO A 326 -13.05 -6.57 16.73
CA PRO A 326 -12.90 -6.11 15.36
C PRO A 326 -14.19 -6.18 14.52
N GLY A 327 -15.18 -6.97 14.95
CA GLY A 327 -16.51 -7.05 14.34
C GLY A 327 -17.46 -5.94 14.79
N PHE A 328 -17.02 -5.06 15.70
CA PHE A 328 -17.84 -3.99 16.27
C PHE A 328 -18.46 -3.10 15.17
N LEU A 329 -19.77 -2.93 15.27
CA LEU A 329 -20.57 -2.00 14.48
C LEU A 329 -21.24 -1.00 15.43
N PRO A 330 -21.29 0.30 15.08
CA PRO A 330 -21.85 1.31 15.96
C PRO A 330 -23.34 1.09 16.21
N GLY A 331 -23.73 0.93 17.48
CA GLY A 331 -25.12 0.62 17.87
C GLY A 331 -26.01 1.86 18.04
N GLY A 332 -25.42 3.05 18.20
CA GLY A 332 -26.15 4.30 18.42
C GLY A 332 -25.35 5.54 18.08
N ASP A 333 -25.90 6.73 18.37
CA ASP A 333 -25.30 8.02 17.99
C ASP A 333 -23.95 8.27 18.66
N ALA A 334 -23.79 7.87 19.92
CA ALA A 334 -22.52 7.99 20.64
C ALA A 334 -21.41 7.15 19.96
N ASP A 335 -21.74 5.92 19.56
CA ASP A 335 -20.79 5.07 18.84
C ASP A 335 -20.46 5.60 17.45
N ARG A 336 -21.45 6.11 16.72
CA ARG A 336 -21.22 6.78 15.43
C ARG A 336 -20.34 8.01 15.58
N ALA A 337 -20.57 8.81 16.64
CA ALA A 337 -19.74 9.97 16.92
C ALA A 337 -18.30 9.61 17.27
N ALA A 338 -18.09 8.54 18.04
CA ALA A 338 -16.77 8.00 18.31
C ALA A 338 -16.10 7.46 17.04
N ASP A 339 -16.80 6.69 16.20
CA ASP A 339 -16.26 6.20 14.91
C ASP A 339 -15.86 7.36 14.01
N ARG A 340 -16.73 8.38 13.85
CA ARG A 340 -16.42 9.59 13.08
C ARG A 340 -15.19 10.30 13.63
N ARG A 341 -15.09 10.45 14.96
CA ARG A 341 -13.96 11.14 15.60
C ARG A 341 -12.66 10.37 15.41
N ILE A 342 -12.66 9.05 15.57
CA ILE A 342 -11.49 8.20 15.32
C ILE A 342 -11.08 8.26 13.85
N ALA A 343 -12.05 8.21 12.92
CA ALA A 343 -11.77 8.29 11.48
C ALA A 343 -11.14 9.64 11.08
N ALA A 344 -11.66 10.75 11.61
CA ALA A 344 -11.10 12.08 11.40
C ALA A 344 -9.65 12.16 11.88
N LEU A 345 -9.37 11.67 13.10
CA LEU A 345 -8.00 11.66 13.64
C LEU A 345 -7.07 10.76 12.83
N ALA A 346 -7.51 9.58 12.43
CA ALA A 346 -6.73 8.66 11.62
C ALA A 346 -6.36 9.30 10.27
N ALA A 347 -7.34 9.88 9.58
CA ALA A 347 -7.13 10.56 8.30
C ALA A 347 -6.20 11.77 8.44
N THR A 348 -6.44 12.66 9.42
CA THR A 348 -5.61 13.85 9.64
C THR A 348 -4.17 13.49 9.97
N VAL A 349 -3.93 12.55 10.91
CA VAL A 349 -2.58 12.14 11.27
C VAL A 349 -1.88 11.42 10.11
N ALA A 350 -2.58 10.58 9.37
CA ALA A 350 -2.00 9.88 8.23
C ALA A 350 -1.54 10.85 7.13
N VAL A 351 -2.38 11.84 6.81
CA VAL A 351 -2.03 12.86 5.80
C VAL A 351 -0.91 13.77 6.30
N ARG A 352 -0.88 14.15 7.59
CA ARG A 352 0.27 14.86 8.21
C ARG A 352 1.58 14.10 7.97
N ARG A 353 1.61 12.82 8.34
CA ARG A 353 2.82 11.98 8.23
C ARG A 353 3.24 11.78 6.78
N HIS A 354 2.27 11.59 5.87
CA HIS A 354 2.49 11.53 4.44
C HIS A 354 3.12 12.81 3.89
N ALA A 355 2.51 13.96 4.20
CA ALA A 355 2.94 15.28 3.74
C ALA A 355 4.30 15.69 4.31
N ARG A 356 4.66 15.23 5.52
CA ARG A 356 5.99 15.49 6.10
C ARG A 356 7.10 14.58 5.51
N GLY A 357 6.76 13.58 4.69
CA GLY A 357 7.73 12.80 3.90
C GLY A 357 8.60 11.79 4.68
N GLY A 358 8.42 11.65 5.99
CA GLY A 358 9.22 10.75 6.83
C GLY A 358 9.13 9.27 6.41
N ALA A 359 7.96 8.84 5.93
CA ALA A 359 7.71 7.48 5.46
C ALA A 359 8.15 7.25 4.00
N THR A 360 8.16 8.29 3.15
CA THR A 360 8.64 8.20 1.75
C THR A 360 10.14 8.41 1.63
N GLY A 361 10.80 8.91 2.68
CA GLY A 361 12.22 9.25 2.69
C GLY A 361 12.53 10.62 2.09
N GLU A 362 11.51 11.44 1.83
CA GLU A 362 11.62 12.79 1.27
C GLU A 362 11.88 13.79 2.40
N ARG A 363 13.12 14.31 2.49
CA ARG A 363 13.56 15.20 3.58
C ARG A 363 12.84 16.55 3.61
N GLY A 364 12.26 16.98 2.49
CA GLY A 364 11.53 18.24 2.35
C GLY A 364 10.00 18.11 2.54
N GLY A 365 9.48 16.91 2.76
CA GLY A 365 8.05 16.65 2.70
C GLY A 365 7.47 16.74 1.27
N ARG A 366 6.17 16.51 1.17
CA ARG A 366 5.34 16.62 -0.03
C ARG A 366 4.50 17.86 0.06
N ASP A 367 4.54 18.67 -1.00
CA ASP A 367 3.68 19.84 -1.10
C ASP A 367 2.30 19.42 -1.61
N LEU A 368 1.29 19.49 -0.72
CA LEU A 368 -0.09 19.15 -1.07
C LEU A 368 -0.94 20.41 -1.33
N ARG A 369 -0.36 21.61 -1.35
CA ARG A 369 -1.13 22.88 -1.48
C ARG A 369 -1.94 22.96 -2.77
N ASP A 370 -1.42 22.40 -3.85
CA ASP A 370 -2.03 22.46 -5.18
C ASP A 370 -2.89 21.22 -5.51
N VAL A 371 -3.07 20.32 -4.54
CA VAL A 371 -4.04 19.21 -4.62
C VAL A 371 -5.44 19.79 -4.83
N ARG A 372 -6.13 19.29 -5.86
CA ARG A 372 -7.48 19.74 -6.26
C ARG A 372 -8.58 18.77 -5.85
N LEU A 373 -8.23 17.54 -5.51
CA LEU A 373 -9.17 16.50 -5.13
C LEU A 373 -8.63 15.70 -3.94
N LEU A 374 -9.43 15.62 -2.88
CA LEU A 374 -9.21 14.70 -1.76
C LEU A 374 -10.27 13.59 -1.83
N VAL A 375 -9.84 12.37 -2.12
CA VAL A 375 -10.73 11.20 -2.15
C VAL A 375 -10.64 10.46 -0.82
N GLY A 376 -11.77 10.31 -0.14
CA GLY A 376 -11.94 9.42 0.99
C GLY A 376 -12.35 8.03 0.55
N SER A 377 -11.69 6.99 1.08
CA SER A 377 -12.10 5.59 0.91
C SER A 377 -12.06 4.84 2.24
N GLY A 378 -12.36 3.55 2.21
CA GLY A 378 -12.41 2.70 3.39
C GLY A 378 -13.80 2.62 4.01
N GLY A 379 -14.04 1.53 4.76
CA GLY A 379 -15.38 1.16 5.21
C GLY A 379 -16.09 2.24 6.04
N VAL A 380 -15.34 2.97 6.87
CA VAL A 380 -15.91 4.03 7.72
C VAL A 380 -16.40 5.24 6.91
N LEU A 381 -15.83 5.51 5.73
CA LEU A 381 -16.29 6.59 4.85
C LEU A 381 -17.39 6.11 3.89
N ARG A 382 -17.22 4.90 3.33
CA ARG A 382 -18.13 4.34 2.32
C ARG A 382 -19.53 4.02 2.85
N HIS A 383 -19.63 3.67 4.13
CA HIS A 383 -20.88 3.28 4.77
C HIS A 383 -21.40 4.34 5.77
N ALA A 384 -20.72 5.48 5.89
CA ALA A 384 -21.18 6.59 6.70
C ALA A 384 -22.27 7.39 5.96
N ASP A 385 -23.08 8.11 6.75
CA ASP A 385 -23.91 9.18 6.21
C ASP A 385 -23.01 10.24 5.52
N PRO A 386 -23.44 10.84 4.40
CA PRO A 386 -22.64 11.85 3.69
C PRO A 386 -22.15 13.01 4.57
N GLY A 387 -22.92 13.43 5.58
CA GLY A 387 -22.51 14.48 6.50
C GLY A 387 -21.36 14.06 7.42
N ASP A 388 -21.36 12.80 7.86
CA ASP A 388 -20.30 12.23 8.71
C ASP A 388 -19.00 12.02 7.92
N ALA A 389 -19.09 11.49 6.70
CA ALA A 389 -17.94 11.35 5.82
C ALA A 389 -17.35 12.72 5.43
N GLY A 390 -18.21 13.70 5.15
CA GLY A 390 -17.81 15.08 4.88
C GLY A 390 -17.04 15.71 6.04
N GLN A 391 -17.46 15.48 7.29
CA GLN A 391 -16.73 15.97 8.47
C GLN A 391 -15.33 15.35 8.61
N VAL A 392 -15.17 14.06 8.30
CA VAL A 392 -13.86 13.39 8.33
C VAL A 392 -12.91 14.02 7.31
N LEU A 393 -13.37 14.24 6.07
CA LEU A 393 -12.53 14.86 5.04
C LEU A 393 -12.27 16.35 5.31
N ALA A 394 -13.26 17.07 5.84
CA ALA A 394 -13.09 18.47 6.26
C ALA A 394 -12.00 18.60 7.34
N ALA A 395 -11.93 17.68 8.30
CA ALA A 395 -10.88 17.69 9.33
C ALA A 395 -9.46 17.58 8.75
N VAL A 396 -9.28 16.97 7.58
CA VAL A 396 -8.00 16.96 6.84
C VAL A 396 -7.76 18.31 6.16
N LEU A 397 -8.77 18.83 5.45
CA LEU A 397 -8.66 20.07 4.67
C LEU A 397 -8.53 21.33 5.52
N THR A 398 -8.90 21.28 6.80
CA THR A 398 -8.80 22.42 7.73
C THR A 398 -7.67 22.26 8.77
N ASP A 399 -6.75 21.33 8.57
CA ASP A 399 -5.67 21.03 9.52
C ASP A 399 -4.45 21.98 9.42
N PHE A 400 -4.70 23.29 9.52
CA PHE A 400 -3.66 24.31 9.36
C PHE A 400 -2.59 24.30 10.46
N ALA A 401 -2.87 23.67 11.60
CA ALA A 401 -1.96 23.60 12.74
C ALA A 401 -0.94 22.44 12.64
N GLY A 402 -1.05 21.58 11.63
CA GLY A 402 -0.25 20.37 11.52
C GLY A 402 1.17 20.56 11.00
N GLY A 403 1.61 21.78 10.65
CA GLY A 403 2.96 22.00 10.13
C GLY A 403 3.25 21.23 8.84
N TRP A 404 2.25 21.11 7.96
CA TRP A 404 2.37 20.53 6.63
C TRP A 404 1.61 21.38 5.60
N PRO A 405 1.90 21.25 4.30
CA PRO A 405 1.28 22.07 3.27
C PRO A 405 -0.14 21.58 2.95
N VAL A 406 -1.13 22.07 3.70
CA VAL A 406 -2.56 21.70 3.54
C VAL A 406 -3.09 22.11 2.15
N PRO A 407 -3.92 21.28 1.48
CA PRO A 407 -4.56 21.67 0.22
C PRO A 407 -5.38 22.95 0.37
N ARG A 408 -5.22 23.87 -0.59
CA ARG A 408 -5.93 25.17 -0.54
C ARG A 408 -7.38 25.07 -1.01
N ASP A 409 -7.59 24.40 -2.14
CA ASP A 409 -8.86 24.39 -2.89
C ASP A 409 -9.28 22.96 -3.27
N ALA A 410 -8.89 21.96 -2.48
CA ALA A 410 -9.24 20.57 -2.77
C ALA A 410 -10.73 20.28 -2.53
N ARG A 411 -11.40 19.70 -3.52
CA ARG A 411 -12.75 19.17 -3.35
C ARG A 411 -12.70 17.82 -2.62
N PRO A 412 -13.47 17.60 -1.55
CA PRO A 412 -13.62 16.29 -0.94
C PRO A 412 -14.63 15.43 -1.73
N VAL A 413 -14.30 14.17 -1.99
CA VAL A 413 -15.19 13.16 -2.60
C VAL A 413 -15.00 11.83 -1.86
N VAL A 414 -16.04 11.02 -1.74
CA VAL A 414 -15.95 9.67 -1.17
C VAL A 414 -16.09 8.64 -2.27
N ASP A 415 -15.17 7.67 -2.34
CA ASP A 415 -15.27 6.51 -3.22
C ASP A 415 -16.22 5.45 -2.63
N VAL A 416 -17.51 5.79 -2.61
CA VAL A 416 -18.59 4.95 -2.04
C VAL A 416 -18.62 3.57 -2.68
N ASP A 417 -18.48 3.53 -4.01
CA ASP A 417 -18.56 2.31 -4.82
C ASP A 417 -17.25 1.51 -4.89
N TYR A 418 -16.15 2.02 -4.30
CA TYR A 418 -14.83 1.38 -4.29
C TYR A 418 -14.28 1.14 -5.72
N VAL A 419 -14.43 2.12 -6.61
CA VAL A 419 -14.07 1.96 -8.02
C VAL A 419 -12.57 2.11 -8.29
N LEU A 420 -11.79 2.67 -7.35
CA LEU A 420 -10.35 2.89 -7.55
C LEU A 420 -9.58 1.59 -7.83
N ALA A 421 -9.86 0.53 -7.07
CA ALA A 421 -9.20 -0.77 -7.26
C ALA A 421 -9.60 -1.41 -8.60
N ALA A 422 -10.88 -1.34 -8.97
CA ALA A 422 -11.39 -1.88 -10.24
C ALA A 422 -10.80 -1.13 -11.45
N ALA A 423 -10.75 0.20 -11.40
CA ALA A 423 -10.15 1.01 -12.45
C ALA A 423 -8.66 0.71 -12.61
N GLY A 424 -7.91 0.58 -11.52
CA GLY A 424 -6.50 0.22 -11.57
C GLY A 424 -6.23 -1.17 -12.13
N LEU A 425 -7.10 -2.14 -11.83
CA LEU A 425 -7.05 -3.48 -12.41
C LEU A 425 -7.31 -3.49 -13.93
N LEU A 426 -8.13 -2.57 -14.42
CA LEU A 426 -8.48 -2.43 -15.84
C LEU A 426 -7.55 -1.49 -16.61
N ALA A 427 -6.67 -0.74 -15.93
CA ALA A 427 -5.93 0.37 -16.52
C ALA A 427 -5.02 -0.03 -17.70
N ASP A 428 -4.42 -1.22 -17.63
CA ASP A 428 -3.49 -1.71 -18.65
C ASP A 428 -4.23 -2.23 -19.90
N GLU A 429 -5.20 -3.13 -19.71
CA GLU A 429 -5.91 -3.79 -20.81
C GLU A 429 -7.07 -2.95 -21.37
N HIS A 430 -7.69 -2.11 -20.53
CA HIS A 430 -8.88 -1.34 -20.85
C HIS A 430 -8.78 0.13 -20.35
N PRO A 431 -7.77 0.90 -20.79
CA PRO A 431 -7.51 2.24 -20.26
C PRO A 431 -8.70 3.21 -20.42
N GLY A 432 -9.44 3.14 -21.54
CA GLY A 432 -10.64 3.96 -21.76
C GLY A 432 -11.77 3.64 -20.77
N VAL A 433 -11.95 2.36 -20.44
CA VAL A 433 -12.95 1.87 -19.47
C VAL A 433 -12.60 2.32 -18.07
N ALA A 434 -11.32 2.18 -17.67
CA ALA A 434 -10.83 2.63 -16.36
C ALA A 434 -11.06 4.13 -16.16
N ARG A 435 -10.71 4.96 -17.15
CA ARG A 435 -10.98 6.41 -17.12
C ARG A 435 -12.47 6.72 -17.07
N GLY A 436 -13.28 6.03 -17.89
CA GLY A 436 -14.74 6.16 -17.88
C GLY A 436 -15.32 5.89 -16.50
N LEU A 437 -14.96 4.76 -15.88
CA LEU A 437 -15.46 4.35 -14.57
C LEU A 437 -15.14 5.42 -13.51
N LEU A 438 -13.90 5.88 -13.46
CA LEU A 438 -13.46 6.89 -12.51
C LEU A 438 -14.16 8.24 -12.71
N ARG A 439 -14.35 8.68 -13.97
CA ARG A 439 -15.04 9.95 -14.25
C ARG A 439 -16.50 9.93 -13.81
N HIS A 440 -17.19 8.81 -14.03
CA HIS A 440 -18.61 8.68 -13.64
C HIS A 440 -18.82 8.71 -12.12
N HIS A 441 -17.89 8.16 -11.33
CA HIS A 441 -18.07 8.02 -9.88
C HIS A 441 -17.33 9.09 -9.06
N LEU A 442 -16.17 9.57 -9.51
CA LEU A 442 -15.29 10.47 -8.74
C LEU A 442 -15.01 11.80 -9.44
N GLY A 443 -15.19 11.85 -10.76
CA GLY A 443 -14.82 13.00 -11.58
C GLY A 443 -15.85 14.13 -11.62
N GLY A 444 -16.77 14.21 -10.64
CA GLY A 444 -17.94 15.09 -10.63
C GLY A 444 -17.77 16.41 -11.39
N HIS A 445 -18.73 16.69 -12.26
CA HIS A 445 -18.79 17.77 -13.25
C HIS A 445 -18.34 19.15 -12.77
#